data_AF-A0A3D2F883-F1
#
_entry.id   AF-A0A3D2F883-F1
#
_cell.length_a   1.000
_cell.length_b   1.000
_cell.length_c   1.000
_cell.angle_alpha   90.00
_cell.angle_beta   90.00
_cell.angle_gamma   90.00
#
_symmetry.space_group_name_H-M   'P 1'
#
loop_
_entity.id
_entity.type
_entity.pdbx_description
1 polymer ?
#
loop_
_entity_poly.entity_id
_entity_poly.type
_entity_poly.pdbx_seq_one_letter_code
_entity_poly.pdbx_strand_id
1 'polypeptide(L)'
;HDADQPILLTTLVDAANNPQCVMCVDRADITAEEIAALDRVCVLFDGNDPEALDRARHQWKTLKDAGAKAQYWSQADGNWEKKAET
;
A
#
# COMPACT_ATOMS: atom_id res chain seq x y z
N HIS A 1 -3.87 5.49 24.21
CA HIS A 1 -4.67 6.33 23.32
C HIS A 1 -4.51 5.91 21.87
N ASP A 2 -3.29 5.61 21.40
CA ASP A 2 -3.03 5.14 20.03
C ASP A 2 -3.82 3.87 19.67
N ALA A 3 -3.89 2.90 20.59
CA ALA A 3 -4.67 1.68 20.42
C ALA A 3 -6.18 1.93 20.21
N ASP A 4 -6.69 3.08 20.64
CA ASP A 4 -8.09 3.47 20.55
C ASP A 4 -8.37 4.30 19.29
N GLN A 5 -7.37 4.61 18.48
CA GLN A 5 -7.53 5.44 17.28
C GLN A 5 -8.14 4.62 16.13
N PRO A 6 -9.32 5.00 15.62
CA PRO A 6 -9.91 4.33 14.46
C PRO A 6 -9.08 4.53 13.19
N ILE A 7 -8.35 5.65 13.12
CA ILE A 7 -7.35 5.94 12.10
C ILE A 7 -6.11 6.43 12.84
N LEU A 8 -5.04 5.64 12.79
CA LEU A 8 -3.75 5.98 13.38
C LEU A 8 -2.80 6.42 12.26
N LEU A 9 -2.29 7.64 12.35
CA LEU A 9 -1.19 8.10 11.50
C LEU A 9 0.11 7.85 12.24
N THR A 10 1.00 7.08 11.63
CA THR A 10 2.29 6.73 12.24
C THR A 10 3.34 6.51 11.15
N THR A 11 4.60 6.68 11.52
CA THR A 11 5.77 6.29 10.71
C THR A 11 6.41 5.00 11.23
N LEU A 12 5.85 4.41 12.29
CA LEU A 12 6.25 3.12 12.82
C LEU A 12 5.62 2.00 11.99
N VAL A 13 6.37 0.91 11.82
CA VAL A 13 5.88 -0.31 11.15
C VAL A 13 4.75 -0.95 11.98
N ASP A 14 4.94 -1.03 13.30
CA ASP A 14 3.94 -1.61 14.19
C ASP A 14 2.88 -0.56 14.59
N ALA A 15 1.71 -0.66 13.96
CA ALA A 15 0.55 0.16 14.30
C ALA A 15 -0.14 -0.36 15.58
N ALA A 16 -0.14 0.46 16.64
CA ALA A 16 -0.69 0.08 17.94
C ALA A 16 -2.21 -0.16 17.97
N ASN A 17 -2.93 0.30 16.94
CA ASN A 17 -4.39 0.17 16.84
C ASN A 17 -4.86 -1.14 16.17
N ASN A 18 -3.93 -2.07 15.85
CA ASN A 18 -4.24 -3.35 15.21
C ASN A 18 -5.15 -3.20 13.97
N PRO A 19 -4.69 -2.47 12.94
CA PRO A 19 -5.54 -2.10 11.82
C PRO A 19 -5.87 -3.31 10.95
N GLN A 20 -7.06 -3.32 10.36
CA GLN A 20 -7.42 -4.28 9.30
C GLN A 20 -6.90 -3.84 7.92
N CYS A 21 -6.71 -2.53 7.75
CA CYS A 21 -6.32 -1.92 6.49
C CYS A 21 -5.17 -0.93 6.73
N VAL A 22 -4.09 -1.06 5.96
CA VAL A 22 -2.97 -0.12 5.97
C VAL A 22 -2.93 0.65 4.65
N MET A 23 -2.71 1.96 4.73
CA MET A 23 -2.49 2.83 3.57
C MET A 23 -1.06 3.38 3.64
N CYS A 24 -0.19 2.88 2.77
CA CYS A 24 1.17 3.36 2.60
C CYS A 24 1.16 4.59 1.70
N VAL A 25 1.68 5.71 2.20
CA VAL A 25 1.79 6.99 1.47
C VAL A 25 3.23 7.48 1.46
N ASP A 26 3.57 8.38 0.55
CA ASP A 26 4.91 8.99 0.43
C ASP A 26 6.05 7.98 0.57
N ARG A 27 6.00 6.93 -0.27
CA ARG A 27 7.03 5.90 -0.29
C ARG A 27 7.19 5.20 1.08
N ALA A 28 6.13 5.06 1.88
CA ALA A 28 6.14 4.09 2.97
C ALA A 28 6.39 2.67 2.42
N ASP A 29 7.15 1.88 3.18
CA ASP A 29 7.40 0.48 2.85
C ASP A 29 6.30 -0.43 3.39
N ILE A 30 6.16 -1.60 2.76
CA ILE A 30 5.32 -2.70 3.22
C ILE A 30 6.02 -4.01 2.89
N THR A 31 5.99 -4.94 3.83
CA THR A 31 6.57 -6.27 3.71
C THR A 31 5.52 -7.30 3.28
N ALA A 32 6.00 -8.46 2.81
CA ALA A 32 5.11 -9.57 2.48
C ALA A 32 4.44 -10.15 3.74
N GLU A 33 5.12 -10.12 4.89
CA GLU A 33 4.56 -10.53 6.18
C GLU A 33 3.37 -9.66 6.58
N GLU A 34 3.49 -8.33 6.44
CA GLU A 34 2.38 -7.42 6.73
C GLU A 34 1.18 -7.65 5.80
N ILE A 35 1.43 -7.87 4.50
CA ILE A 35 0.35 -8.18 3.54
C ILE A 35 -0.35 -9.49 3.89
N ALA A 36 0.38 -10.49 4.39
CA ALA A 36 -0.21 -11.75 4.80
C ALA A 36 -1.03 -11.65 6.09
N ALA A 37 -0.70 -10.69 6.96
CA ALA A 37 -1.36 -10.48 8.25
C ALA A 37 -2.59 -9.54 8.18
N LEU A 38 -2.65 -8.68 7.15
CA LEU A 38 -3.68 -7.65 7.01
C LEU A 38 -4.78 -8.06 6.03
N ASP A 39 -6.02 -7.61 6.28
CA ASP A 39 -7.14 -7.83 5.35
C ASP A 39 -6.97 -7.02 4.05
N ARG A 40 -6.28 -5.87 4.13
CA ARG A 40 -6.03 -5.00 2.98
C ARG A 40 -4.79 -4.12 3.17
N VAL A 41 -4.04 -3.96 2.09
CA VAL A 41 -3.00 -2.94 1.98
C VAL A 41 -3.21 -2.12 0.72
N CYS A 42 -3.12 -0.80 0.84
CA CYS A 42 -3.14 0.14 -0.27
C CYS A 42 -1.82 0.90 -0.32
N VAL A 43 -1.10 0.85 -1.43
CA VAL A 43 0.08 1.68 -1.67
C VAL A 43 -0.33 2.84 -2.59
N LEU A 44 -0.26 4.06 -2.07
CA LEU A 44 -0.57 5.29 -2.81
C LEU A 44 0.74 5.98 -3.20
N PHE A 45 0.83 6.37 -4.47
CA PHE A 45 1.99 7.06 -5.02
C PHE A 45 1.54 8.11 -6.04
N ASP A 46 2.35 9.14 -6.24
CA ASP A 46 2.11 10.15 -7.27
C ASP A 46 2.51 9.59 -8.64
N GLY A 47 1.54 9.52 -9.56
CA GLY A 47 1.77 9.08 -10.94
C GLY A 47 2.59 10.07 -11.79
N ASN A 48 2.84 11.28 -11.30
CA ASN A 48 3.66 12.29 -11.97
C ASN A 48 5.10 12.34 -11.45
N ASP A 49 5.43 11.56 -10.41
CA ASP A 49 6.77 11.43 -9.87
C ASP A 49 7.44 10.14 -10.38
N PRO A 50 8.47 10.23 -11.24
CA PRO A 50 9.19 9.07 -11.76
C PRO A 50 9.80 8.19 -10.66
N GLU A 51 10.30 8.77 -9.57
CA GLU A 51 10.90 8.00 -8.48
C GLU A 51 9.83 7.19 -7.71
N ALA A 52 8.67 7.82 -7.47
CA ALA A 52 7.54 7.15 -6.84
C ALA A 52 7.00 6.00 -7.72
N LEU A 53 6.91 6.22 -9.03
CA LEU A 53 6.51 5.19 -10.00
C LEU A 53 7.48 4.01 -10.01
N ASP A 54 8.78 4.25 -10.07
CA ASP A 54 9.77 3.19 -10.11
C ASP A 54 9.79 2.41 -8.79
N ARG A 55 9.65 3.07 -7.64
CA ARG A 55 9.54 2.38 -6.36
C ARG A 55 8.29 1.53 -6.24
N ALA A 56 7.13 2.04 -6.68
CA ALA A 56 5.88 1.29 -6.70
C ALA A 56 5.97 0.05 -7.60
N ARG A 57 6.64 0.16 -8.76
CA ARG A 57 6.92 -0.99 -9.65
C ARG A 57 7.81 -2.03 -8.99
N HIS A 58 8.87 -1.61 -8.28
CA HIS A 58 9.74 -2.53 -7.55
C HIS A 58 8.98 -3.24 -6.42
N GLN A 59 8.23 -2.51 -5.59
CA GLN A 59 7.39 -3.10 -4.54
C GLN A 59 6.38 -4.08 -5.14
N TRP A 60 5.66 -3.70 -6.19
CA TRP A 60 4.72 -4.59 -6.89
C TRP A 60 5.38 -5.90 -7.32
N LYS A 61 6.58 -5.85 -7.90
CA LYS A 61 7.30 -7.05 -8.32
C LYS A 61 7.66 -7.91 -7.11
N THR A 62 8.28 -7.35 -6.07
CA THR A 62 8.68 -8.07 -4.85
C THR A 62 7.49 -8.77 -4.19
N LEU A 63 6.35 -8.08 -4.09
CA LEU A 63 5.15 -8.60 -3.44
C LEU A 63 4.49 -9.71 -4.26
N LYS A 64 4.44 -9.58 -5.59
CA LYS A 64 3.96 -10.66 -6.46
C LYS A 64 4.87 -11.87 -6.42
N ASP A 65 6.18 -11.68 -6.40
CA ASP A 65 7.16 -12.77 -6.27
C ASP A 65 7.00 -13.50 -4.92
N ALA A 66 6.51 -12.80 -3.88
CA ALA A 66 6.12 -13.38 -2.59
C ALA A 66 4.70 -13.99 -2.57
N GLY A 67 3.98 -13.99 -3.70
CA GLY A 67 2.65 -14.60 -3.84
C GLY A 67 1.46 -13.72 -3.46
N ALA A 68 1.68 -12.41 -3.25
CA ALA A 68 0.58 -11.48 -2.96
C ALA A 68 -0.34 -11.32 -4.17
N LYS A 69 -1.66 -11.34 -3.92
CA LYS A 69 -2.67 -10.91 -4.89
C LYS A 69 -2.72 -9.40 -4.91
N ALA A 70 -2.74 -8.80 -6.09
CA ALA A 70 -2.57 -7.36 -6.22
C ALA A 70 -3.47 -6.78 -7.31
N GLN A 71 -3.98 -5.59 -7.06
CA GLN A 71 -4.79 -4.83 -8.01
C GLN A 71 -4.15 -3.46 -8.21
N TYR A 72 -4.00 -3.06 -9.47
CA TYR A 72 -3.52 -1.73 -9.82
C TYR A 72 -4.68 -0.86 -10.25
N TRP A 73 -4.82 0.28 -9.58
CA TRP A 73 -5.81 1.31 -9.87
C TRP A 73 -5.11 2.62 -10.24
N SER A 74 -5.66 3.35 -11.21
CA SER A 74 -5.13 4.64 -11.68
C SER A 74 -6.24 5.68 -11.77
N GLN A 75 -5.93 6.92 -11.42
CA GLN A 75 -6.85 8.07 -11.50
C GLN A 75 -6.49 9.05 -12.63
N ALA A 76 -5.72 8.63 -13.64
CA ALA A 76 -5.20 9.52 -14.69
C ALA A 76 -6.30 10.31 -15.42
N ASP A 77 -7.47 9.72 -15.60
CA ASP A 77 -8.61 10.31 -16.32
C ASP A 77 -9.63 10.98 -15.36
N GLY A 78 -9.21 11.26 -14.11
CA GLY A 78 -10.04 11.88 -13.06
C GLY A 78 -10.88 10.90 -12.24
N ASN A 79 -11.22 9.74 -12.80
CA ASN A 79 -11.88 8.63 -12.10
C ASN A 79 -10.91 7.48 -11.83
N TRP A 80 -11.13 6.74 -10.74
CA TRP A 80 -10.35 5.54 -10.43
C TRP A 80 -10.74 4.38 -11.34
N GLU A 81 -9.76 3.86 -12.07
CA GLU A 81 -9.91 2.73 -12.98
C GLU A 81 -8.94 1.61 -12.62
N LYS A 82 -9.45 0.37 -12.57
CA LYS A 82 -8.61 -0.80 -12.40
C LYS A 82 -7.87 -1.10 -13.71
N LYS A 83 -6.56 -0.97 -13.71
CA LYS A 83 -5.71 -1.18 -14.90
C LYS A 83 -5.11 -2.59 -14.95
N ALA A 84 -4.91 -3.26 -13.80
CA ALA A 84 -4.42 -4.64 -13.75
C ALA A 84 -4.88 -5.39 -12.49
N GLU A 85 -4.85 -6.72 -12.56
CA GLU A 85 -5.07 -7.65 -11.43
C GLU A 85 -4.20 -8.90 -11.59
N THR A 86 -3.71 -9.43 -10.47
CA THR A 86 -2.99 -10.71 -10.38
C THR A 86 -3.41 -11.48 -9.14
#